data_AF-A0A9C6TU24-F1
#
_entry.id   AF-A0A9C6TU24-F1
#
_cell.length_a   1.000
_cell.length_b   1.000
_cell.length_c   1.000
_cell.angle_alpha   90.00
_cell.angle_beta   90.00
_cell.angle_gamma   90.00
#
_symmetry.space_group_name_H-M   'P 1'
#
loop_
_entity.id
_entity.type
_entity.pdbx_description
1 polymer ?
#
loop_
_entity_poly.entity_id
_entity_poly.type
_entity_poly.pdbx_seq_one_letter_code
_entity_poly.pdbx_strand_id
1 'polypeptide(L)'
;MDLAIVPFDSFPKDQQMLYQEWFNYADSDGDGRFTGSDATKFFAMSNLSRQDLRQVWAIADTKRQGYLDFQEFVIAMQIPASAVTSIIDGLKKLYIQKLRPLEATYRFNDFVSPLLAGPDERSIPGNTIAVHADMPFSGLSSFGSAFLSKFECSQMPHPLLEEITFVDSPGVLSGEKQRTQRAYDFTGVTSWFAAKCDLILLLFDPHKLDVSDEFKRVISSLRGHDDKIRVVLNKAHQVDTQQLMRIYGALMWSLGKVLNTPEVMRVYIGYHHVFYLIYLSTAPEFSPIHLYLYSYRKYLIIKNLIYFCSSFNDKPIDYADNGPLGGELFEKEQDDLLLDLKDIPRKACDRKINEFVKRARAAKIHAYIISHLKKQMPSIMGKTKAQEKLIANLEGEFAKVQREFHLPPGDFPNVEEFREKLRGYNIDKFERLRPKLIDAVDDMLGYDIPNLLKTFRNPYG
;
A
#
# COMPACT_ATOMS: atom_id res chain seq x y z
N MET A 1 19.89 -0.25 1.34
CA MET A 1 19.72 0.93 2.19
C MET A 1 20.76 0.76 3.27
N ASP A 2 21.70 1.68 3.42
CA ASP A 2 22.47 1.72 4.67
C ASP A 2 21.46 2.10 5.74
N LEU A 3 21.16 1.16 6.64
CA LEU A 3 20.38 1.47 7.85
C LEU A 3 21.16 2.58 8.55
N ALA A 4 20.57 3.77 8.67
CA ALA A 4 21.21 4.89 9.36
C ALA A 4 21.25 4.57 10.86
N ILE A 5 22.19 3.71 11.26
CA ILE A 5 22.46 3.36 12.65
C ILE A 5 22.96 4.62 13.32
N VAL A 6 22.24 5.04 14.36
CA VAL A 6 22.56 6.24 15.11
C VAL A 6 23.67 5.89 16.10
N PRO A 7 24.80 6.65 16.15
CA PRO A 7 25.86 6.40 17.12
C PRO A 7 25.34 6.45 18.55
N PHE A 8 25.68 5.47 19.38
CA PHE A 8 25.17 5.34 20.75
C PHE A 8 25.33 6.62 21.58
N ASP A 9 26.46 7.31 21.44
CA ASP A 9 26.79 8.54 22.18
C ASP A 9 25.87 9.72 21.85
N SER A 10 25.08 9.63 20.78
CA SER A 10 24.14 10.67 20.37
C SER A 10 22.74 10.53 20.97
N PHE A 11 22.44 9.42 21.66
CA PHE A 11 21.17 9.25 22.37
C PHE A 11 21.12 10.10 23.66
N PRO A 12 19.92 10.54 24.10
CA PRO A 12 19.74 11.13 25.43
C PRO A 12 20.24 10.20 26.54
N LYS A 13 20.76 10.77 27.64
CA LYS A 13 21.34 10.00 28.77
C LYS A 13 20.39 8.94 29.32
N ASP A 14 19.10 9.26 29.42
CA ASP A 14 18.09 8.33 29.95
C ASP A 14 17.93 7.09 29.04
N GLN A 15 18.04 7.28 27.72
CA GLN A 15 17.96 6.19 26.74
C GLN A 15 19.25 5.36 26.70
N GLN A 16 20.42 6.00 26.90
CA GLN A 16 21.69 5.28 27.08
C GLN A 16 21.65 4.38 28.33
N MET A 17 21.11 4.90 29.43
CA MET A 17 20.92 4.13 30.68
C MET A 17 19.97 2.95 30.47
N LEU A 18 18.86 3.16 29.75
CA LEU A 18 17.90 2.09 29.44
C LEU A 18 18.53 0.95 28.62
N TYR A 19 19.31 1.26 27.58
CA TYR A 19 20.00 0.22 26.80
C TYR A 19 21.04 -0.54 27.63
N GLN A 20 21.72 0.13 28.55
CA GLN A 20 22.66 -0.52 29.46
C GLN A 20 21.95 -1.47 30.43
N GLU A 21 20.82 -1.04 31.00
CA GLU A 21 20.00 -1.88 31.88
C GLU A 21 19.45 -3.10 31.14
N TRP A 22 18.98 -2.92 29.92
CA TRP A 22 18.50 -4.03 29.07
C TRP A 22 19.62 -5.00 28.70
N PHE A 23 20.81 -4.50 28.37
CA PHE A 23 21.95 -5.36 28.10
C PHE A 23 22.35 -6.16 29.34
N ASN A 24 22.44 -5.52 30.51
CA ASN A 24 22.78 -6.21 31.76
C ASN A 24 21.70 -7.23 32.17
N TYR A 25 20.44 -6.97 31.87
CA TYR A 25 19.35 -7.92 32.10
C TYR A 25 19.42 -9.12 31.13
N ALA A 26 19.84 -8.86 29.89
CA ALA A 26 19.99 -9.85 28.85
C ALA A 26 21.24 -10.75 29.07
N ASP A 27 22.35 -10.14 29.48
CA ASP A 27 23.63 -10.75 29.86
C ASP A 27 23.58 -11.25 31.31
N SER A 28 22.81 -12.32 31.52
CA SER A 28 22.52 -12.82 32.87
C SER A 28 23.74 -13.38 33.63
N ASP A 29 24.79 -13.76 32.93
CA ASP A 29 26.06 -14.25 33.48
C ASP A 29 27.16 -13.17 33.54
N GLY A 30 26.93 -11.99 32.96
CA GLY A 30 27.77 -10.81 33.10
C GLY A 30 29.11 -10.95 32.38
N ASP A 31 29.18 -11.78 31.34
CA ASP A 31 30.41 -12.04 30.59
C ASP A 31 30.64 -11.01 29.46
N GLY A 32 29.70 -10.06 29.32
CA GLY A 32 29.70 -9.03 28.29
C GLY A 32 29.23 -9.54 26.92
N ARG A 33 28.61 -10.72 26.85
CA ARG A 33 28.21 -11.37 25.60
C ARG A 33 26.74 -11.71 25.64
N PHE A 34 25.98 -11.05 24.78
CA PHE A 34 24.62 -11.45 24.51
C PHE A 34 24.61 -12.62 23.52
N THR A 35 24.24 -13.83 23.97
CA THR A 35 24.27 -15.05 23.15
C THR A 35 22.89 -15.42 22.58
N GLY A 36 22.85 -16.36 21.64
CA GLY A 36 21.59 -16.83 21.07
C GLY A 36 20.62 -17.43 22.11
N SER A 37 21.14 -18.04 23.19
CA SER A 37 20.32 -18.51 24.31
C SER A 37 19.70 -17.37 25.11
N ASP A 38 20.46 -16.28 25.31
CA ASP A 38 19.98 -15.09 26.03
C ASP A 38 18.92 -14.37 25.20
N ALA A 39 19.13 -14.29 23.88
CA ALA A 39 18.19 -13.74 22.93
C ALA A 39 16.82 -14.41 22.99
N THR A 40 16.78 -15.74 23.07
CA THR A 40 15.51 -16.47 23.17
C THR A 40 14.74 -16.19 24.45
N LYS A 41 15.42 -15.82 25.54
CA LYS A 41 14.79 -15.47 26.82
C LYS A 41 14.38 -14.00 26.84
N PHE A 42 15.29 -13.12 26.44
CA PHE A 42 15.12 -11.68 26.42
C PHE A 42 14.00 -11.25 25.47
N PHE A 43 13.98 -11.80 24.25
CA PHE A 43 12.98 -11.49 23.24
C PHE A 43 11.72 -12.36 23.27
N ALA A 44 11.58 -13.27 24.25
CA ALA A 44 10.36 -14.05 24.42
C ALA A 44 9.11 -13.17 24.57
N MET A 45 9.28 -11.94 25.05
CA MET A 45 8.22 -10.96 25.28
C MET A 45 7.98 -9.99 24.11
N SER A 46 8.87 -9.94 23.10
CA SER A 46 8.82 -8.93 22.03
C SER A 46 7.88 -9.28 20.88
N ASN A 47 7.16 -10.41 20.97
CA ASN A 47 6.25 -10.93 19.93
C ASN A 47 6.91 -11.16 18.55
N LEU A 48 8.25 -11.06 18.46
CA LEU A 48 9.03 -11.32 17.26
C LEU A 48 9.15 -12.82 17.02
N SER A 49 9.05 -13.25 15.76
CA SER A 49 9.24 -14.66 15.43
C SER A 49 10.73 -15.05 15.54
N ARG A 50 11.02 -16.34 15.73
CA ARG A 50 12.43 -16.84 15.73
C ARG A 50 13.18 -16.50 14.43
N GLN A 51 12.46 -16.33 13.32
CA GLN A 51 13.04 -15.95 12.03
C GLN A 51 13.47 -14.48 12.04
N ASP A 52 12.65 -13.61 12.62
CA ASP A 52 12.92 -12.16 12.73
C ASP A 52 14.14 -11.91 13.61
N LEU A 53 14.20 -12.59 14.76
CA LEU A 53 15.34 -12.54 15.67
C LEU A 53 16.64 -12.97 15.00
N ARG A 54 16.61 -14.00 14.15
CA ARG A 54 17.79 -14.46 13.40
C ARG A 54 18.26 -13.43 12.38
N GLN A 55 17.36 -12.66 11.78
CA GLN A 55 17.72 -11.62 10.81
C GLN A 55 18.31 -10.39 11.49
N VAL A 56 17.68 -9.92 12.58
CA VAL A 56 18.23 -8.87 13.44
C VAL A 56 19.63 -9.26 13.90
N TRP A 57 19.81 -10.52 14.33
CA TRP A 57 21.10 -11.07 14.72
C TRP A 57 22.13 -11.02 13.60
N ALA A 58 21.77 -11.41 12.38
CA ALA A 58 22.70 -11.44 11.25
C ALA A 58 23.16 -10.04 10.81
N ILE A 59 22.35 -9.01 11.08
CA ILE A 59 22.70 -7.60 10.80
C ILE A 59 23.55 -7.03 11.93
N ALA A 60 23.23 -7.37 13.18
CA ALA A 60 23.90 -6.88 14.37
C ALA A 60 25.26 -7.54 14.64
N ASP A 61 25.43 -8.85 14.38
CA ASP A 61 26.69 -9.59 14.53
C ASP A 61 27.65 -9.27 13.38
N THR A 62 28.07 -8.01 13.32
CA THR A 62 28.96 -7.48 12.28
C THR A 62 30.30 -8.19 12.27
N LYS A 63 30.76 -8.65 13.43
CA LYS A 63 32.03 -9.36 13.63
C LYS A 63 31.93 -10.86 13.35
N ARG A 64 30.72 -11.41 13.17
CA ARG A 64 30.44 -12.85 12.96
C ARG A 64 31.02 -13.74 14.06
N GLN A 65 30.99 -13.25 15.29
CA GLN A 65 31.60 -13.92 16.44
C GLN A 65 30.63 -14.86 17.16
N GLY A 66 29.35 -14.86 16.77
CA GLY A 66 28.32 -15.74 17.32
C GLY A 66 27.70 -15.24 18.63
N TYR A 67 28.08 -14.05 19.08
CA TYR A 67 27.49 -13.31 20.21
C TYR A 67 27.51 -11.81 19.89
N LEU A 68 26.59 -11.04 20.46
CA LEU A 68 26.58 -9.58 20.32
C LEU A 68 27.26 -8.96 21.55
N ASP A 69 28.27 -8.12 21.33
CA ASP A 69 28.75 -7.23 22.38
C ASP A 69 27.78 -6.06 22.60
N PHE A 70 28.05 -5.20 23.59
CA PHE A 70 27.15 -4.09 23.92
C PHE A 70 26.83 -3.17 22.72
N GLN A 71 27.82 -2.89 21.85
CA GLN A 71 27.60 -2.04 20.69
C GLN A 71 26.72 -2.73 19.66
N GLU A 72 26.97 -4.02 19.41
CA GLU A 72 26.17 -4.83 18.49
C GLU A 72 24.76 -5.08 19.03
N PHE A 73 24.58 -5.21 20.34
CA PHE A 73 23.27 -5.26 20.98
C PHE A 73 22.49 -3.96 20.79
N VAL A 74 23.13 -2.81 20.97
CA VAL A 74 22.51 -1.50 20.70
C VAL A 74 22.10 -1.37 19.24
N ILE A 75 22.91 -1.89 18.30
CA ILE A 75 22.53 -1.98 16.89
C ILE A 75 21.29 -2.86 16.72
N ALA A 76 21.26 -4.05 17.32
CA ALA A 76 20.12 -4.96 17.28
C ALA A 76 18.82 -4.31 17.77
N MET A 77 18.89 -3.51 18.83
CA MET A 77 17.73 -2.81 19.41
C MET A 77 17.27 -1.62 18.58
N GLN A 78 18.15 -1.03 17.77
CA GLN A 78 17.81 0.07 16.85
C GLN A 78 17.21 -0.42 15.52
N ILE A 79 17.29 -1.71 15.20
CA ILE A 79 16.68 -2.27 14.00
C ILE A 79 15.17 -2.29 14.25
N PRO A 80 14.37 -1.43 13.58
CA PRO A 80 12.93 -1.42 13.82
C PRO A 80 12.36 -2.79 13.44
N ALA A 81 11.29 -3.22 14.12
CA ALA A 81 10.61 -4.48 13.78
C ALA A 81 10.19 -4.55 12.28
N SER A 82 10.08 -3.41 11.61
CA SER A 82 9.83 -3.25 10.17
C SER A 82 11.07 -3.38 9.27
N ALA A 83 12.30 -3.33 9.80
CA ALA A 83 13.54 -3.64 9.07
C ALA A 83 13.78 -5.14 8.92
N VAL A 84 12.89 -5.96 9.49
CA VAL A 84 12.82 -7.40 9.25
C VAL A 84 12.13 -7.64 7.91
N THR A 85 12.98 -7.79 6.90
CA THR A 85 12.74 -8.03 5.46
C THR A 85 11.32 -8.45 5.07
N SER A 86 10.52 -7.49 4.61
CA SER A 86 9.30 -7.79 3.86
C SER A 86 9.69 -8.46 2.53
N ILE A 87 8.84 -9.36 2.02
CA ILE A 87 8.92 -9.86 0.62
C ILE A 87 9.15 -8.69 -0.36
N ILE A 88 8.62 -7.50 -0.03
CA ILE A 88 8.81 -6.26 -0.78
C ILE A 88 10.29 -5.91 -0.96
N ASP A 89 11.16 -6.09 0.03
CA ASP A 89 12.59 -5.77 -0.10
C ASP A 89 13.33 -6.79 -0.97
N GLY A 90 12.94 -8.06 -0.88
CA GLY A 90 13.38 -9.10 -1.80
C GLY A 90 12.99 -8.76 -3.25
N LEU A 91 11.75 -8.33 -3.47
CA LEU A 91 11.28 -7.88 -4.79
C LEU A 91 11.99 -6.60 -5.26
N LYS A 92 12.24 -5.62 -4.38
CA LYS A 92 13.01 -4.41 -4.69
C LYS A 92 14.44 -4.75 -5.13
N LYS A 93 15.09 -5.70 -4.45
CA LYS A 93 16.43 -6.17 -4.82
C LYS A 93 16.42 -6.83 -6.20
N LEU A 94 15.47 -7.74 -6.44
CA LEU A 94 15.30 -8.39 -7.74
C LEU A 94 15.00 -7.37 -8.85
N TYR A 95 14.18 -6.35 -8.57
CA TYR A 95 13.91 -5.26 -9.50
C TYR A 95 15.19 -4.56 -9.93
N ILE A 96 15.98 -4.08 -8.97
CA ILE A 96 17.19 -3.29 -9.25
C ILE A 96 18.22 -4.13 -9.99
N GLN A 97 18.40 -5.40 -9.60
CA GLN A 97 19.45 -6.25 -10.12
C GLN A 97 19.12 -6.88 -11.47
N LYS A 98 17.85 -7.26 -11.70
CA LYS A 98 17.47 -8.10 -12.85
C LYS A 98 16.50 -7.41 -13.81
N LEU A 99 15.45 -6.77 -13.30
CA LEU A 99 14.41 -6.18 -14.15
C LEU A 99 14.76 -4.78 -14.70
N ARG A 100 15.27 -3.88 -13.84
CA ARG A 100 15.63 -2.50 -14.21
C ARG A 100 16.62 -2.42 -15.39
N PRO A 101 17.68 -3.25 -15.49
CA PRO A 101 18.58 -3.23 -16.64
C PRO A 101 17.88 -3.55 -17.97
N LEU A 102 16.92 -4.49 -17.95
CA LEU A 102 16.09 -4.82 -19.11
C LEU A 102 15.19 -3.63 -19.49
N GLU A 103 14.48 -3.07 -18.50
CA GLU A 103 13.59 -1.92 -18.71
C GLU A 103 14.34 -0.71 -19.31
N ALA A 104 15.52 -0.41 -18.79
CA ALA A 104 16.35 0.70 -19.27
C ALA A 104 16.87 0.45 -20.68
N THR A 105 17.35 -0.76 -20.98
CA THR A 105 17.92 -1.11 -22.30
C THR A 105 16.88 -0.98 -23.41
N TYR A 106 15.65 -1.43 -23.16
CA TYR A 106 14.58 -1.46 -24.15
C TYR A 106 13.59 -0.30 -24.00
N ARG A 107 13.92 0.71 -23.18
CA ARG A 107 13.09 1.91 -22.99
C ARG A 107 11.66 1.59 -22.57
N PHE A 108 11.49 0.60 -21.72
CA PHE A 108 10.18 0.11 -21.31
C PHE A 108 9.30 1.23 -20.73
N ASN A 109 9.90 2.11 -19.92
CA ASN A 109 9.18 3.20 -19.25
C ASN A 109 8.63 4.27 -20.21
N ASP A 110 9.18 4.37 -21.43
CA ASP A 110 8.69 5.29 -22.45
C ASP A 110 7.39 4.78 -23.11
N PHE A 111 7.19 3.46 -23.08
CA PHE A 111 6.05 2.78 -23.69
C PHE A 111 5.01 2.34 -22.65
N VAL A 112 5.44 2.13 -21.41
CA VAL A 112 4.62 1.70 -20.28
C VAL A 112 4.95 2.59 -19.10
N SER A 113 3.97 3.33 -18.60
CA SER A 113 4.22 4.32 -17.57
C SER A 113 4.58 3.62 -16.22
N PRO A 114 5.49 4.20 -15.39
CA PRO A 114 5.87 3.67 -14.06
C PRO A 114 4.73 3.57 -13.02
N LEU A 115 4.46 2.35 -12.56
CA LEU A 115 3.75 2.13 -11.30
C LEU A 115 4.67 2.44 -10.10
N LEU A 116 4.32 3.51 -9.35
CA LEU A 116 4.51 3.72 -7.88
C LEU A 116 5.46 4.86 -7.43
N ALA A 117 4.94 5.64 -6.46
CA ALA A 117 5.56 6.56 -5.49
C ALA A 117 6.40 7.75 -6.03
N GLY A 118 5.86 8.96 -5.88
CA GLY A 118 6.61 10.21 -6.05
C GLY A 118 7.32 10.61 -4.74
N PRO A 119 8.57 11.13 -4.79
CA PRO A 119 9.37 11.48 -3.61
C PRO A 119 9.00 12.81 -2.94
N ASP A 120 8.13 13.62 -3.56
CA ASP A 120 7.86 14.99 -3.10
C ASP A 120 6.41 15.18 -2.65
N GLU A 121 6.22 16.02 -1.63
CA GLU A 121 4.89 16.47 -1.23
C GLU A 121 4.27 17.30 -2.37
N ARG A 122 3.17 16.81 -2.94
CA ARG A 122 2.51 17.47 -4.08
C ARG A 122 1.04 17.16 -4.15
N SER A 123 0.23 18.15 -4.52
CA SER A 123 -1.17 17.96 -4.92
C SER A 123 -1.31 17.97 -6.45
N ILE A 124 -2.08 17.02 -6.97
CA ILE A 124 -2.29 16.74 -8.38
C ILE A 124 -3.81 16.78 -8.65
N PRO A 125 -4.31 17.70 -9.49
CA PRO A 125 -5.73 17.76 -9.80
C PRO A 125 -6.28 16.49 -10.48
N GLY A 126 -7.56 16.20 -10.28
CA GLY A 126 -8.20 14.99 -10.77
C GLY A 126 -8.19 14.84 -12.29
N ASN A 127 -8.34 15.94 -13.03
CA ASN A 127 -8.22 15.95 -14.49
C ASN A 127 -6.84 15.49 -14.96
N THR A 128 -5.79 15.85 -14.22
CA THR A 128 -4.41 15.47 -14.53
C THR A 128 -4.17 14.01 -14.17
N ILE A 129 -4.69 13.55 -13.03
CA ILE A 129 -4.40 12.18 -12.60
C ILE A 129 -5.20 11.11 -13.33
N ALA A 130 -6.41 11.44 -13.82
CA ALA A 130 -7.22 10.53 -14.63
C ALA A 130 -6.62 10.25 -16.02
N VAL A 131 -5.60 11.01 -16.44
CA VAL A 131 -4.86 10.76 -17.69
C VAL A 131 -3.44 10.23 -17.43
N HIS A 132 -2.99 10.21 -16.17
CA HIS A 132 -1.71 9.60 -15.81
C HIS A 132 -1.83 8.07 -15.87
N ALA A 133 -1.21 7.46 -16.87
CA ALA A 133 -1.18 6.01 -17.05
C ALA A 133 -0.54 5.24 -15.87
N ASP A 134 0.24 5.94 -15.04
CA ASP A 134 0.91 5.45 -13.82
C ASP A 134 0.01 5.23 -12.63
N MET A 135 -1.16 5.83 -12.67
CA MET A 135 -2.06 5.91 -11.54
C MET A 135 -3.28 5.05 -11.82
N PRO A 136 -3.79 4.30 -10.83
CA PRO A 136 -4.91 3.40 -11.03
C PRO A 136 -6.26 4.13 -11.24
N PHE A 137 -6.22 5.43 -11.55
CA PHE A 137 -7.36 6.35 -11.67
C PHE A 137 -7.76 6.67 -13.10
N SER A 138 -7.12 6.05 -14.10
CA SER A 138 -7.45 6.29 -15.51
C SER A 138 -8.94 6.03 -15.81
N GLY A 139 -9.51 5.01 -15.17
CA GLY A 139 -10.93 4.69 -15.25
C GLY A 139 -11.87 5.76 -14.67
N LEU A 140 -11.38 6.71 -13.87
CA LEU A 140 -12.23 7.79 -13.33
C LEU A 140 -12.61 8.83 -14.38
N SER A 141 -11.93 8.83 -15.53
CA SER A 141 -12.28 9.69 -16.68
C SER A 141 -13.71 9.48 -17.15
N SER A 142 -14.30 8.29 -16.96
CA SER A 142 -15.69 7.99 -17.34
C SER A 142 -16.73 8.77 -16.54
N PHE A 143 -16.38 9.31 -15.36
CA PHE A 143 -17.30 10.11 -14.53
C PHE A 143 -17.30 11.60 -14.91
N GLY A 144 -16.49 12.00 -15.89
CA GLY A 144 -16.51 13.33 -16.48
C GLY A 144 -15.88 14.44 -15.63
N SER A 145 -15.80 15.63 -16.22
CA SER A 145 -15.13 16.81 -15.62
C SER A 145 -15.80 17.29 -14.33
N ALA A 146 -17.10 17.10 -14.17
CA ALA A 146 -17.84 17.49 -12.97
C ALA A 146 -17.37 16.72 -11.71
N PHE A 147 -16.96 15.46 -11.87
CA PHE A 147 -16.32 14.68 -10.82
C PHE A 147 -14.83 15.04 -10.71
N LEU A 148 -14.10 15.01 -11.84
CA LEU A 148 -12.64 15.18 -11.84
C LEU A 148 -12.18 16.54 -11.29
N SER A 149 -12.98 17.59 -11.44
CA SER A 149 -12.71 18.92 -10.86
C SER A 149 -12.82 18.97 -9.33
N LYS A 150 -13.50 17.99 -8.73
CA LYS A 150 -13.65 17.81 -7.28
C LYS A 150 -12.76 16.70 -6.72
N PHE A 151 -12.09 15.98 -7.61
CA PHE A 151 -11.16 14.92 -7.28
C PHE A 151 -9.75 15.50 -7.27
N GLU A 152 -8.95 15.12 -6.28
CA GLU A 152 -7.59 15.60 -6.10
C GLU A 152 -6.71 14.41 -5.73
N CYS A 153 -5.40 14.49 -6.00
CA CYS A 153 -4.37 13.56 -5.58
C CYS A 153 -3.16 14.26 -4.93
N SER A 154 -3.09 14.27 -3.60
CA SER A 154 -1.96 14.67 -2.79
C SER A 154 -1.07 13.50 -2.37
N GLN A 155 0.23 13.69 -2.51
CA GLN A 155 1.26 12.72 -2.17
C GLN A 155 2.16 13.37 -1.13
N MET A 156 2.71 12.56 -0.21
CA MET A 156 3.74 12.99 0.73
C MET A 156 4.61 11.79 1.11
N PRO A 157 5.88 12.01 1.46
CA PRO A 157 6.74 10.96 1.99
C PRO A 157 6.27 10.57 3.40
N HIS A 158 5.72 9.36 3.55
CA HIS A 158 5.33 8.82 4.85
C HIS A 158 5.40 7.28 4.84
N PRO A 159 5.99 6.62 5.85
CA PRO A 159 6.15 5.16 5.88
C PRO A 159 4.83 4.39 5.63
N LEU A 160 3.70 4.80 6.21
CA LEU A 160 2.40 4.18 5.91
C LEU A 160 1.94 4.36 4.47
N LEU A 161 2.26 5.49 3.85
CA LEU A 161 1.84 5.76 2.47
C LEU A 161 2.70 4.98 1.45
N GLU A 162 3.78 4.33 1.89
CA GLU A 162 4.49 3.32 1.09
C GLU A 162 3.70 2.00 0.98
N GLU A 163 2.84 1.72 1.95
CA GLU A 163 2.16 0.44 2.10
C GLU A 163 0.64 0.52 1.87
N ILE A 164 0.03 1.59 2.38
CA ILE A 164 -1.41 1.83 2.46
C ILE A 164 -1.74 3.16 1.79
N THR A 165 -3.03 3.35 1.56
CA THR A 165 -3.57 4.57 1.04
C THR A 165 -4.90 4.88 1.67
N PHE A 166 -5.19 6.18 1.74
CA PHE A 166 -6.49 6.67 2.14
C PHE A 166 -7.24 7.29 0.95
N VAL A 167 -8.55 7.02 0.88
CA VAL A 167 -9.45 7.60 -0.12
C VAL A 167 -10.55 8.34 0.60
N ASP A 168 -10.30 9.60 0.92
CA ASP A 168 -11.34 10.40 1.54
C ASP A 168 -12.51 10.64 0.56
N SER A 169 -13.73 10.50 1.06
CA SER A 169 -14.95 10.65 0.27
C SER A 169 -15.80 11.79 0.83
N PRO A 170 -16.49 12.55 -0.02
CA PRO A 170 -17.47 13.51 0.47
C PRO A 170 -18.53 12.81 1.33
N GLY A 171 -18.87 13.40 2.48
CA GLY A 171 -19.92 12.89 3.35
C GLY A 171 -21.22 12.60 2.60
N VAL A 172 -21.84 11.46 2.90
CA VAL A 172 -23.12 11.05 2.29
C VAL A 172 -24.21 11.95 2.85
N LEU A 173 -24.97 12.57 1.95
CA LEU A 173 -25.89 13.64 2.31
C LEU A 173 -27.20 13.06 2.85
N SER A 174 -27.73 13.71 3.88
CA SER A 174 -29.05 13.41 4.44
C SER A 174 -30.07 14.36 3.81
N GLY A 175 -30.82 13.88 2.80
CA GLY A 175 -31.97 14.59 2.23
C GLY A 175 -31.92 14.83 0.71
N GLU A 176 -33.10 14.87 0.10
CA GLU A 176 -33.29 14.87 -1.36
C GLU A 176 -32.81 16.16 -2.06
N LYS A 177 -32.91 17.32 -1.38
CA LYS A 177 -32.48 18.63 -1.91
C LYS A 177 -30.95 18.79 -2.03
N GLN A 178 -30.17 18.02 -1.28
CA GLN A 178 -28.71 18.05 -1.38
C GLN A 178 -28.20 17.07 -2.45
N ARG A 179 -28.98 16.04 -2.81
CA ARG A 179 -28.66 15.09 -3.89
C ARG A 179 -28.60 15.76 -5.26
N THR A 180 -29.54 16.65 -5.55
CA THR A 180 -29.60 17.40 -6.81
C THR A 180 -28.43 18.37 -7.01
N GLN A 181 -27.59 18.60 -5.99
CA GLN A 181 -26.38 19.42 -6.10
C GLN A 181 -25.15 18.65 -6.60
N ARG A 182 -25.18 17.31 -6.63
CA ARG A 182 -24.07 16.52 -7.18
C ARG A 182 -24.21 16.43 -8.69
N ALA A 183 -23.35 17.16 -9.41
CA ALA A 183 -23.27 17.13 -10.87
C ALA A 183 -22.59 15.86 -11.43
N TYR A 184 -22.47 14.79 -10.63
CA TYR A 184 -21.81 13.53 -11.01
C TYR A 184 -22.44 12.34 -10.27
N ASP A 185 -22.28 11.14 -10.83
CA ASP A 185 -22.79 9.89 -10.24
C ASP A 185 -21.92 9.43 -9.06
N PHE A 186 -22.31 9.81 -7.86
CA PHE A 186 -21.62 9.42 -6.63
C PHE A 186 -21.68 7.91 -6.34
N THR A 187 -22.77 7.25 -6.72
CA THR A 187 -22.97 5.82 -6.43
C THR A 187 -22.06 4.98 -7.32
N GLY A 188 -21.98 5.34 -8.62
CA GLY A 188 -21.05 4.75 -9.57
C GLY A 188 -19.59 4.95 -9.20
N VAL A 189 -19.21 6.17 -8.77
CA VAL A 189 -17.85 6.44 -8.28
C VAL A 189 -17.52 5.56 -7.07
N THR A 190 -18.44 5.46 -6.10
CA THR A 190 -18.22 4.66 -4.89
C THR A 190 -18.08 3.17 -5.21
N SER A 191 -18.90 2.65 -6.13
CA SER A 191 -18.80 1.27 -6.61
C SER A 191 -17.47 1.00 -7.33
N TRP A 192 -17.00 1.95 -8.15
CA TRP A 192 -15.70 1.86 -8.83
C TRP A 192 -14.55 1.75 -7.83
N PHE A 193 -14.59 2.55 -6.75
CA PHE A 193 -13.59 2.45 -5.69
C PHE A 193 -13.69 1.11 -4.97
N ALA A 194 -14.89 0.68 -4.57
CA ALA A 194 -15.14 -0.59 -3.89
C ALA A 194 -14.60 -1.82 -4.65
N ALA A 195 -14.67 -1.80 -5.98
CA ALA A 195 -14.11 -2.88 -6.80
C ALA A 195 -12.58 -2.99 -6.69
N LYS A 196 -11.87 -1.90 -6.42
CA LYS A 196 -10.39 -1.83 -6.45
C LYS A 196 -9.75 -1.90 -5.07
N CYS A 197 -10.58 -2.09 -4.07
CA CYS A 197 -10.25 -1.78 -2.72
C CYS A 197 -9.92 -2.99 -1.86
N ASP A 198 -9.22 -2.77 -0.75
CA ASP A 198 -8.89 -3.83 0.20
C ASP A 198 -9.74 -3.77 1.48
N LEU A 199 -10.14 -2.58 1.97
CA LEU A 199 -10.95 -2.41 3.20
C LEU A 199 -11.83 -1.15 3.22
N ILE A 200 -13.15 -1.32 3.30
CA ILE A 200 -14.17 -0.23 3.31
C ILE A 200 -14.56 0.09 4.74
N LEU A 201 -14.31 1.32 5.19
CA LEU A 201 -14.81 1.81 6.48
C LEU A 201 -16.16 2.53 6.29
N LEU A 202 -17.19 2.08 6.99
CA LEU A 202 -18.47 2.79 7.11
C LEU A 202 -18.53 3.47 8.48
N LEU A 203 -18.42 4.79 8.50
CA LEU A 203 -18.40 5.56 9.74
C LEU A 203 -19.80 6.06 10.09
N PHE A 204 -20.16 5.92 11.36
CA PHE A 204 -21.41 6.40 11.94
C PHE A 204 -21.13 7.29 13.12
N ASP A 205 -21.98 8.30 13.30
CA ASP A 205 -21.99 9.18 14.46
C ASP A 205 -23.25 8.86 15.29
N PRO A 206 -23.13 8.56 16.60
CA PRO A 206 -24.24 8.26 17.51
C PRO A 206 -25.38 9.30 17.44
N HIS A 207 -25.04 10.56 17.20
CA HIS A 207 -26.01 11.66 17.13
C HIS A 207 -26.68 11.79 15.75
N LYS A 208 -26.17 11.11 14.73
CA LYS A 208 -26.63 11.18 13.34
C LYS A 208 -26.66 9.79 12.70
N LEU A 209 -27.34 8.85 13.34
CA LEU A 209 -27.50 7.46 12.88
C LEU A 209 -28.41 7.28 11.64
N ASP A 210 -28.79 8.36 10.95
CA ASP A 210 -29.76 8.26 9.86
C ASP A 210 -29.16 7.57 8.62
N VAL A 211 -29.62 6.35 8.36
CA VAL A 211 -29.31 5.60 7.15
C VAL A 211 -30.21 6.13 6.03
N SER A 212 -29.83 7.27 5.48
CA SER A 212 -30.54 7.95 4.39
C SER A 212 -30.66 7.07 3.14
N ASP A 213 -31.61 7.32 2.23
CA ASP A 213 -31.72 6.48 1.02
C ASP A 213 -30.49 6.60 0.09
N GLU A 214 -29.71 7.67 0.19
CA GLU A 214 -28.46 7.79 -0.57
C GLU A 214 -27.42 6.85 0.03
N PHE A 215 -27.36 6.79 1.36
CA PHE A 215 -26.50 5.85 2.07
C PHE A 215 -26.90 4.40 1.81
N LYS A 216 -28.21 4.09 1.77
CA LYS A 216 -28.71 2.76 1.36
C LYS A 216 -28.31 2.41 -0.07
N ARG A 217 -28.38 3.35 -1.01
CA ARG A 217 -27.94 3.14 -2.40
C ARG A 217 -26.43 2.93 -2.50
N VAL A 218 -25.64 3.67 -1.72
CA VAL A 218 -24.19 3.46 -1.62
C VAL A 218 -23.93 2.05 -1.10
N ILE A 219 -24.51 1.64 0.04
CA ILE A 219 -24.34 0.27 0.56
C ILE A 219 -24.76 -0.77 -0.50
N SER A 220 -25.87 -0.54 -1.20
CA SER A 220 -26.33 -1.44 -2.25
C SER A 220 -25.33 -1.56 -3.40
N SER A 221 -24.56 -0.51 -3.70
CA SER A 221 -23.51 -0.52 -4.73
C SER A 221 -22.20 -1.16 -4.27
N LEU A 222 -22.07 -1.48 -2.98
CA LEU A 222 -20.97 -2.25 -2.39
C LEU A 222 -21.24 -3.77 -2.37
N ARG A 223 -22.44 -4.21 -2.77
CA ARG A 223 -22.83 -5.62 -2.75
C ARG A 223 -21.81 -6.48 -3.50
N GLY A 224 -21.39 -7.60 -2.89
CA GLY A 224 -20.34 -8.47 -3.42
C GLY A 224 -18.92 -8.08 -2.98
N HIS A 225 -18.81 -7.06 -2.12
CA HIS A 225 -17.58 -6.66 -1.43
C HIS A 225 -17.80 -6.57 0.08
N ASP A 226 -18.78 -7.31 0.59
CA ASP A 226 -19.23 -7.28 1.99
C ASP A 226 -18.11 -7.69 2.96
N ASP A 227 -17.24 -8.61 2.54
CA ASP A 227 -16.06 -9.10 3.27
C ASP A 227 -15.04 -7.99 3.58
N LYS A 228 -15.03 -6.94 2.76
CA LYS A 228 -14.14 -5.78 2.88
C LYS A 228 -14.69 -4.72 3.83
N ILE A 229 -15.98 -4.77 4.17
CA ILE A 229 -16.64 -3.73 4.94
C ILE A 229 -16.31 -3.90 6.42
N ARG A 230 -15.97 -2.80 7.08
CA ARG A 230 -15.90 -2.66 8.54
C ARG A 230 -16.68 -1.42 8.94
N VAL A 231 -17.45 -1.55 10.01
CA VAL A 231 -18.29 -0.46 10.51
C VAL A 231 -17.58 0.19 11.68
N VAL A 232 -17.61 1.51 11.77
CA VAL A 232 -17.03 2.28 12.87
C VAL A 232 -18.10 3.19 13.44
N LEU A 233 -18.50 2.95 14.69
CA LEU A 233 -19.34 3.85 15.45
C LEU A 233 -18.43 4.87 16.17
N ASN A 234 -18.14 5.96 15.48
CA ASN A 234 -17.22 7.00 15.93
C ASN A 234 -17.90 7.93 16.93
N LYS A 235 -17.12 8.61 17.78
CA LYS A 235 -17.63 9.55 18.82
C LYS A 235 -18.55 8.89 19.85
N ALA A 236 -18.38 7.59 20.10
CA ALA A 236 -19.15 6.86 21.11
C ALA A 236 -19.02 7.45 22.54
N HIS A 237 -17.91 8.13 22.83
CA HIS A 237 -17.67 8.86 24.09
C HIS A 237 -18.64 10.01 24.37
N GLN A 238 -19.46 10.42 23.40
CA GLN A 238 -20.41 11.52 23.55
C GLN A 238 -21.79 11.07 24.04
N VAL A 239 -22.00 9.78 24.23
CA VAL A 239 -23.28 9.19 24.67
C VAL A 239 -23.04 8.26 25.85
N ASP A 240 -24.00 8.18 26.77
CA ASP A 240 -23.91 7.26 27.89
C ASP A 240 -24.03 5.79 27.45
N THR A 241 -23.66 4.85 28.33
CA THR A 241 -23.65 3.41 28.01
C THR A 241 -25.02 2.87 27.59
N GLN A 242 -26.12 3.31 28.22
CA GLN A 242 -27.46 2.82 27.86
C GLN A 242 -27.88 3.33 26.49
N GLN A 243 -27.61 4.61 26.21
CA GLN A 243 -27.85 5.23 24.92
C GLN A 243 -26.98 4.58 23.84
N LEU A 244 -25.70 4.31 24.12
CA LEU A 244 -24.78 3.62 23.21
C LEU A 244 -25.30 2.24 22.81
N MET A 245 -25.79 1.44 23.76
CA MET A 245 -26.36 0.12 23.47
C MET A 245 -27.61 0.21 22.58
N ARG A 246 -28.47 1.22 22.80
CA ARG A 246 -29.65 1.46 21.94
C ARG A 246 -29.24 1.87 20.52
N ILE A 247 -28.24 2.76 20.41
CA ILE A 247 -27.66 3.26 19.16
C ILE A 247 -27.03 2.11 18.38
N TYR A 248 -26.23 1.28 19.03
CA TYR A 248 -25.62 0.09 18.45
C TYR A 248 -26.68 -0.89 17.91
N GLY A 249 -27.70 -1.20 18.71
CA GLY A 249 -28.81 -2.06 18.29
C GLY A 249 -29.56 -1.51 17.08
N ALA A 250 -29.85 -0.21 17.07
CA ALA A 250 -30.51 0.47 15.95
C ALA A 250 -29.66 0.44 14.67
N LEU A 251 -28.34 0.66 14.81
CA LEU A 251 -27.39 0.59 13.70
C LEU A 251 -27.36 -0.82 13.08
N MET A 252 -27.17 -1.85 13.91
CA MET A 252 -27.12 -3.25 13.45
C MET A 252 -28.43 -3.68 12.79
N TRP A 253 -29.58 -3.27 13.36
CA TRP A 253 -30.88 -3.50 12.76
C TRP A 253 -31.02 -2.86 11.38
N SER A 254 -30.54 -1.63 11.22
CA SER A 254 -30.59 -0.91 9.94
C SER A 254 -29.66 -1.55 8.91
N LEU A 255 -28.41 -1.84 9.30
CA LEU A 255 -27.43 -2.49 8.44
C LEU A 255 -27.89 -3.88 7.98
N GLY A 256 -28.47 -4.68 8.87
CA GLY A 256 -29.01 -6.00 8.53
C GLY A 256 -30.09 -5.95 7.44
N LYS A 257 -30.92 -4.90 7.43
CA LYS A 257 -31.92 -4.68 6.38
C LYS A 257 -31.34 -4.29 5.03
N VAL A 258 -30.17 -3.64 5.02
CA VAL A 258 -29.59 -3.03 3.82
C VAL A 258 -28.54 -3.91 3.18
N LEU A 259 -27.63 -4.50 3.97
CA LEU A 259 -26.55 -5.37 3.47
C LEU A 259 -27.08 -6.73 2.99
N ASN A 260 -28.19 -7.20 3.55
CA ASN A 260 -28.85 -8.46 3.15
C ASN A 260 -27.85 -9.64 3.01
N THR A 261 -26.92 -9.73 3.96
CA THR A 261 -25.94 -10.81 4.11
C THR A 261 -26.25 -11.57 5.41
N PRO A 262 -26.07 -12.90 5.45
CA PRO A 262 -26.19 -13.66 6.70
C PRO A 262 -25.04 -13.39 7.68
N GLU A 263 -23.96 -12.77 7.22
CA GLU A 263 -22.78 -12.48 8.04
C GLU A 263 -22.97 -11.20 8.86
N VAL A 264 -22.63 -11.26 10.15
CA VAL A 264 -22.69 -10.12 11.05
C VAL A 264 -21.47 -9.24 10.83
N MET A 265 -21.69 -7.96 10.49
CA MET A 265 -20.61 -7.00 10.31
C MET A 265 -19.89 -6.70 11.63
N ARG A 266 -18.55 -6.71 11.61
CA ARG A 266 -17.75 -6.19 12.73
C ARG A 266 -17.92 -4.66 12.82
N VAL A 267 -18.35 -4.21 14.00
CA VAL A 267 -18.48 -2.80 14.36
C VAL A 267 -17.40 -2.47 15.38
N TYR A 268 -16.61 -1.44 15.09
CA TYR A 268 -15.64 -0.84 15.99
C TYR A 268 -16.27 0.33 16.72
N ILE A 269 -16.27 0.31 18.05
CA ILE A 269 -16.92 1.33 18.87
C ILE A 269 -15.87 2.17 19.57
N GLY A 270 -15.90 3.48 19.37
CA GLY A 270 -14.98 4.34 20.09
C GLY A 270 -14.89 5.76 19.56
N TYR A 271 -13.76 6.38 19.86
CA TYR A 271 -13.35 7.64 19.25
C TYR A 271 -12.18 7.39 18.32
N HIS A 272 -12.47 7.40 17.03
CA HIS A 272 -11.48 7.12 16.01
C HIS A 272 -11.15 8.42 15.29
N HIS A 273 -10.08 9.07 15.74
CA HIS A 273 -9.42 10.08 14.92
C HIS A 273 -8.46 9.35 13.99
N VAL A 274 -8.84 9.18 12.73
CA VAL A 274 -8.12 8.33 11.77
C VAL A 274 -6.66 8.73 11.65
N PHE A 275 -6.37 10.04 11.63
CA PHE A 275 -5.00 10.55 11.63
C PHE A 275 -4.23 10.21 12.93
N TYR A 276 -4.91 10.10 14.07
CA TYR A 276 -4.32 9.66 15.33
C TYR A 276 -4.09 8.13 15.34
N LEU A 277 -4.99 7.36 14.74
CA LEU A 277 -4.81 5.90 14.54
C LEU A 277 -3.64 5.60 13.61
N ILE A 278 -3.53 6.36 12.51
CA ILE A 278 -2.39 6.33 11.58
C ILE A 278 -1.11 6.61 12.36
N TYR A 279 -1.08 7.69 13.16
CA TYR A 279 0.06 8.04 13.99
C TYR A 279 0.51 6.89 14.92
N LEU A 280 -0.42 6.35 15.71
CA LEU A 280 -0.17 5.22 16.62
C LEU A 280 0.29 3.95 15.90
N SER A 281 -0.14 3.73 14.66
CA SER A 281 0.29 2.56 13.89
C SER A 281 1.73 2.67 13.37
N THR A 282 2.29 3.87 13.24
CA THR A 282 3.63 4.11 12.67
C THR A 282 4.71 4.55 13.62
N ALA A 283 4.36 5.27 14.67
CA ALA A 283 5.32 6.06 15.41
C ALA A 283 4.84 6.26 16.86
N PRO A 284 4.75 5.17 17.66
CA PRO A 284 4.34 5.26 19.06
C PRO A 284 5.29 6.10 19.93
N GLU A 285 6.46 6.46 19.41
CA GLU A 285 7.60 7.03 20.14
C GLU A 285 7.70 8.57 20.08
N PHE A 286 6.84 9.24 19.30
CA PHE A 286 6.84 10.70 19.17
C PHE A 286 5.76 11.36 20.05
N SER A 287 5.79 12.70 20.18
CA SER A 287 4.77 13.46 20.93
C SER A 287 3.59 13.91 20.04
N PRO A 288 2.32 13.83 20.52
CA PRO A 288 1.10 14.23 19.78
C PRO A 288 1.10 15.67 19.23
N ILE A 289 1.95 16.54 19.77
CA ILE A 289 2.00 17.98 19.47
C ILE A 289 2.47 18.26 18.03
N HIS A 290 3.25 17.36 17.39
CA HIS A 290 3.74 17.58 16.03
C HIS A 290 2.67 17.38 14.93
N LEU A 291 1.59 16.64 15.21
CA LEU A 291 0.50 16.44 14.25
C LEU A 291 -0.49 17.62 14.24
N TYR A 292 -0.62 18.36 15.35
CA TYR A 292 -1.50 19.52 15.48
C TYR A 292 -1.15 20.65 14.50
N LEU A 293 0.12 20.76 14.11
CA LEU A 293 0.59 21.73 13.11
C LEU A 293 0.28 21.32 11.65
N TYR A 294 0.09 20.03 11.37
CA TYR A 294 -0.23 19.52 10.04
C TYR A 294 -1.74 19.59 9.70
N SER A 295 -2.59 19.81 10.70
CA SER A 295 -4.06 19.92 10.52
C SER A 295 -4.52 21.23 9.87
N TYR A 296 -3.61 22.18 9.61
CA TYR A 296 -3.94 23.45 8.98
C TYR A 296 -3.66 23.42 7.47
N ARG A 297 -4.67 22.96 6.70
CA ARG A 297 -4.96 23.15 5.26
C ARG A 297 -4.98 21.86 4.42
N LYS A 298 -6.20 21.55 3.92
CA LYS A 298 -6.54 21.07 2.56
C LYS A 298 -5.85 19.77 2.02
N TYR A 299 -6.68 18.74 1.82
CA TYR A 299 -6.59 17.58 0.89
C TYR A 299 -5.48 16.52 1.11
N LEU A 300 -5.81 15.21 1.22
CA LEU A 300 -4.84 14.11 1.00
C LEU A 300 -5.42 12.70 0.64
N ILE A 301 -4.60 11.78 0.11
CA ILE A 301 -4.90 10.95 -1.09
C ILE A 301 -4.31 9.51 -1.24
N ILE A 302 -4.73 8.91 -2.38
CA ILE A 302 -4.82 7.59 -3.04
C ILE A 302 -3.57 6.85 -3.62
N LYS A 303 -3.38 5.54 -3.32
CA LYS A 303 -3.48 4.22 -4.03
C LYS A 303 -3.84 2.98 -3.13
N ASN A 304 -5.08 2.48 -3.18
CA ASN A 304 -5.69 1.32 -2.44
C ASN A 304 -6.29 1.62 -1.05
N LEU A 305 -7.57 2.01 -1.10
CA LEU A 305 -8.64 2.15 -0.11
C LEU A 305 -8.40 2.48 1.36
N ILE A 306 -9.09 3.56 1.79
CA ILE A 306 -10.06 3.61 2.91
C ILE A 306 -11.10 4.69 2.59
N TYR A 307 -12.39 4.37 2.46
CA TYR A 307 -13.50 5.33 2.23
C TYR A 307 -13.93 5.98 3.56
N PHE A 308 -14.02 7.32 3.64
CA PHE A 308 -14.43 8.04 4.86
C PHE A 308 -15.76 8.77 4.70
N CYS A 309 -16.58 8.75 5.76
CA CYS A 309 -17.85 9.46 5.81
C CYS A 309 -18.11 9.98 7.23
N SER A 310 -17.55 11.14 7.62
CA SER A 310 -18.11 12.05 8.65
C SER A 310 -17.10 13.15 9.07
N SER A 311 -17.66 14.29 9.49
CA SER A 311 -17.03 15.56 9.89
C SER A 311 -16.08 15.46 11.09
N PHE A 312 -14.86 15.99 10.90
CA PHE A 312 -13.84 16.26 11.92
C PHE A 312 -14.32 17.35 12.90
N ASN A 313 -14.02 17.20 14.20
CA ASN A 313 -14.22 18.27 15.20
C ASN A 313 -13.16 18.17 16.31
N ASP A 314 -12.65 19.34 16.74
CA ASP A 314 -11.28 19.57 17.24
C ASP A 314 -11.14 19.70 18.77
N LYS A 315 -11.58 18.73 19.59
CA LYS A 315 -11.38 18.82 21.06
C LYS A 315 -10.71 17.59 21.69
N PRO A 316 -9.72 17.77 22.59
CA PRO A 316 -9.14 16.68 23.38
C PRO A 316 -10.19 16.11 24.35
N ILE A 317 -10.12 14.80 24.59
CA ILE A 317 -11.11 14.04 25.37
C ILE A 317 -10.78 14.11 26.85
N ASP A 318 -11.81 14.37 27.65
CA ASP A 318 -11.79 14.14 29.09
C ASP A 318 -12.23 12.69 29.36
N TYR A 319 -11.29 11.82 29.75
CA TYR A 319 -11.55 10.42 30.05
C TYR A 319 -12.34 10.22 31.36
N ALA A 320 -12.55 11.29 32.13
CA ALA A 320 -13.18 11.22 33.45
C ALA A 320 -14.69 10.90 33.43
N ASP A 321 -15.41 11.25 32.35
CA ASP A 321 -16.89 11.22 32.34
C ASP A 321 -17.51 9.87 31.89
N ASN A 322 -16.73 8.96 31.29
CA ASN A 322 -17.28 7.74 30.66
C ASN A 322 -17.27 6.48 31.54
N GLY A 323 -16.82 6.60 32.79
CA GLY A 323 -16.63 5.47 33.68
C GLY A 323 -15.55 4.47 33.20
N PRO A 324 -15.05 3.59 34.07
CA PRO A 324 -13.93 2.70 33.77
C PRO A 324 -14.22 1.71 32.63
N LEU A 325 -15.48 1.32 32.42
CA LEU A 325 -15.89 0.40 31.35
C LEU A 325 -15.88 1.01 29.95
N GLY A 326 -16.09 2.33 29.82
CA GLY A 326 -16.12 2.99 28.52
C GLY A 326 -14.72 3.15 27.93
N GLY A 327 -13.75 3.56 28.76
CA GLY A 327 -12.36 3.73 28.34
C GLY A 327 -11.71 2.43 27.85
N GLU A 328 -11.80 1.36 28.65
CA GLU A 328 -11.19 0.06 28.30
C GLU A 328 -11.83 -0.56 27.03
N LEU A 329 -13.14 -0.40 26.85
CA LEU A 329 -13.82 -0.86 25.64
C LEU A 329 -13.31 -0.11 24.40
N PHE A 330 -13.23 1.23 24.47
CA PHE A 330 -12.81 2.03 23.33
C PHE A 330 -11.34 1.78 22.95
N GLU A 331 -10.46 1.56 23.93
CA GLU A 331 -9.07 1.18 23.70
C GLU A 331 -8.95 -0.18 23.01
N LYS A 332 -9.66 -1.21 23.51
CA LYS A 332 -9.65 -2.53 22.87
C LYS A 332 -10.20 -2.51 21.44
N GLU A 333 -11.31 -1.81 21.21
CA GLU A 333 -11.91 -1.67 19.88
C GLU A 333 -11.01 -0.87 18.93
N GLN A 334 -10.26 0.09 19.47
CA GLN A 334 -9.23 0.82 18.73
C GLN A 334 -8.04 -0.08 18.36
N ASP A 335 -7.54 -0.90 19.29
CA ASP A 335 -6.46 -1.83 19.02
C ASP A 335 -6.86 -2.89 17.99
N ASP A 336 -8.07 -3.45 18.09
CA ASP A 336 -8.62 -4.37 17.09
C ASP A 336 -8.67 -3.72 15.69
N LEU A 337 -9.14 -2.48 15.60
CA LEU A 337 -9.17 -1.75 14.32
C LEU A 337 -7.76 -1.50 13.80
N LEU A 338 -6.80 -1.14 14.67
CA LEU A 338 -5.40 -0.95 14.28
C LEU A 338 -4.76 -2.25 13.79
N LEU A 339 -5.08 -3.39 14.40
CA LEU A 339 -4.64 -4.71 13.95
C LEU A 339 -5.19 -5.01 12.55
N ASP A 340 -6.49 -4.80 12.32
CA ASP A 340 -7.12 -4.97 11.01
C ASP A 340 -6.45 -4.08 9.94
N LEU A 341 -6.11 -2.83 10.28
CA LEU A 341 -5.40 -1.90 9.40
C LEU A 341 -3.96 -2.33 9.11
N LYS A 342 -3.23 -2.80 10.13
CA LYS A 342 -1.86 -3.32 10.01
C LYS A 342 -1.79 -4.61 9.19
N ASP A 343 -2.88 -5.38 9.11
CA ASP A 343 -2.94 -6.61 8.33
C ASP A 343 -3.20 -6.38 6.82
N ILE A 344 -3.61 -5.17 6.42
CA ILE A 344 -3.88 -4.83 5.00
C ILE A 344 -2.62 -4.97 4.12
N PRO A 345 -1.45 -4.40 4.49
CA PRO A 345 -0.20 -4.60 3.74
C PRO A 345 0.17 -6.06 3.55
N ARG A 346 -0.11 -6.91 4.55
CA ARG A 346 0.17 -8.35 4.50
C ARG A 346 -0.65 -9.04 3.40
N LYS A 347 -1.95 -8.73 3.28
CA LYS A 347 -2.81 -9.20 2.17
C LYS A 347 -2.48 -8.53 0.83
N ALA A 348 -2.03 -7.28 0.83
CA ALA A 348 -1.57 -6.58 -0.36
C ALA A 348 -0.23 -7.13 -0.90
N CYS A 349 0.53 -7.86 -0.09
CA CYS A 349 1.80 -8.47 -0.48
C CYS A 349 1.66 -9.45 -1.65
N ASP A 350 0.69 -10.37 -1.58
CA ASP A 350 0.38 -11.33 -2.65
C ASP A 350 0.00 -10.61 -3.96
N ARG A 351 -0.74 -9.50 -3.86
CA ARG A 351 -1.04 -8.64 -5.02
C ARG A 351 0.21 -7.96 -5.56
N LYS A 352 1.07 -7.40 -4.71
CA LYS A 352 2.35 -6.76 -5.11
C LYS A 352 3.28 -7.74 -5.83
N ILE A 353 3.35 -8.99 -5.36
CA ILE A 353 4.06 -10.08 -6.04
C ILE A 353 3.47 -10.32 -7.43
N ASN A 354 2.15 -10.48 -7.52
CA ASN A 354 1.48 -10.73 -8.80
C ASN A 354 1.67 -9.57 -9.80
N GLU A 355 1.58 -8.32 -9.35
CA GLU A 355 1.84 -7.14 -10.19
C GLU A 355 3.31 -7.05 -10.62
N PHE A 356 4.25 -7.39 -9.74
CA PHE A 356 5.67 -7.47 -10.09
C PHE A 356 5.93 -8.52 -11.19
N VAL A 357 5.32 -9.71 -11.05
CA VAL A 357 5.40 -10.79 -12.06
C VAL A 357 4.78 -10.36 -13.39
N LYS A 358 3.63 -9.68 -13.37
CA LYS A 358 3.01 -9.12 -14.59
C LYS A 358 3.93 -8.09 -15.26
N ARG A 359 4.52 -7.17 -14.50
CA ARG A 359 5.44 -6.16 -15.03
C ARG A 359 6.70 -6.78 -15.65
N ALA A 360 7.29 -7.77 -14.98
CA ALA A 360 8.45 -8.50 -15.49
C ALA A 360 8.15 -9.19 -16.84
N ARG A 361 6.97 -9.83 -16.96
CA ARG A 361 6.51 -10.41 -18.24
C ARG A 361 6.30 -9.35 -19.31
N ALA A 362 5.62 -8.26 -18.98
CA ALA A 362 5.39 -7.15 -19.91
C ALA A 362 6.71 -6.53 -20.42
N ALA A 363 7.68 -6.33 -19.54
CA ALA A 363 9.01 -5.82 -19.91
C ALA A 363 9.77 -6.78 -20.83
N LYS A 364 9.66 -8.10 -20.59
CA LYS A 364 10.24 -9.14 -21.45
C LYS A 364 9.61 -9.13 -22.85
N ILE A 365 8.29 -9.07 -22.93
CA ILE A 365 7.55 -9.01 -24.20
C ILE A 365 7.90 -7.74 -24.97
N HIS A 366 7.95 -6.60 -24.29
CA HIS A 366 8.39 -5.34 -24.87
C HIS A 366 9.80 -5.43 -25.46
N ALA A 367 10.74 -6.03 -24.74
CA ALA A 367 12.10 -6.26 -25.24
C ALA A 367 12.11 -7.09 -26.54
N TYR A 368 11.30 -8.15 -26.62
CA TYR A 368 11.15 -8.93 -27.86
C TYR A 368 10.56 -8.12 -29.01
N ILE A 369 9.52 -7.31 -28.74
CA ILE A 369 8.89 -6.43 -29.74
C ILE A 369 9.93 -5.43 -30.28
N ILE A 370 10.60 -4.69 -29.41
CA ILE A 370 11.59 -3.68 -29.79
C ILE A 370 12.73 -4.30 -30.60
N SER A 371 13.26 -5.44 -30.16
CA SER A 371 14.32 -6.14 -30.89
C SER A 371 13.83 -6.68 -32.23
N HIS A 372 12.60 -7.19 -32.32
CA HIS A 372 12.03 -7.68 -33.57
C HIS A 372 11.88 -6.55 -34.58
N LEU A 373 11.33 -5.41 -34.16
CA LEU A 373 11.22 -4.21 -35.01
C LEU A 373 12.59 -3.74 -35.49
N LYS A 374 13.61 -3.71 -34.61
CA LYS A 374 14.99 -3.40 -34.98
C LYS A 374 15.55 -4.38 -36.02
N LYS A 375 15.26 -5.67 -35.89
CA LYS A 375 15.70 -6.73 -36.82
C LYS A 375 15.09 -6.57 -38.22
N GLN A 376 13.89 -6.00 -38.33
CA GLN A 376 13.22 -5.75 -39.62
C GLN A 376 13.72 -4.48 -40.35
N MET A 377 14.53 -3.63 -39.71
CA MET A 377 15.02 -2.40 -40.34
C MET A 377 16.13 -2.66 -41.37
N PRO A 378 16.08 -2.02 -42.56
CA PRO A 378 17.14 -2.14 -43.56
C PRO A 378 18.41 -1.39 -43.10
N SER A 379 19.59 -1.94 -43.41
CA SER A 379 20.86 -1.38 -42.91
C SER A 379 21.31 -0.10 -43.63
N ILE A 380 20.94 0.10 -44.90
CA ILE A 380 21.52 1.14 -45.77
C ILE A 380 20.48 2.16 -46.24
N MET A 381 19.51 1.78 -47.07
CA MET A 381 18.56 2.70 -47.70
C MET A 381 17.10 2.31 -47.40
N GLY A 382 16.19 3.30 -47.43
CA GLY A 382 14.75 3.07 -47.30
C GLY A 382 14.20 2.98 -45.87
N LYS A 383 14.99 3.39 -44.87
CA LYS A 383 14.65 3.28 -43.43
C LYS A 383 13.31 3.92 -43.07
N THR A 384 13.01 5.12 -43.59
CA THR A 384 11.75 5.83 -43.31
C THR A 384 10.53 5.04 -43.80
N LYS A 385 10.54 4.62 -45.07
CA LYS A 385 9.45 3.82 -45.65
C LYS A 385 9.28 2.46 -44.96
N ALA A 386 10.40 1.82 -44.57
CA ALA A 386 10.38 0.57 -43.83
C ALA A 386 9.75 0.75 -42.43
N GLN A 387 10.11 1.82 -41.72
CA GLN A 387 9.53 2.16 -40.43
C GLN A 387 8.02 2.44 -40.55
N GLU A 388 7.59 3.24 -41.51
CA GLU A 388 6.15 3.49 -41.75
C GLU A 388 5.38 2.19 -42.00
N LYS A 389 5.95 1.29 -42.81
CA LYS A 389 5.35 -0.03 -43.08
C LYS A 389 5.26 -0.91 -41.84
N LEU A 390 6.30 -0.91 -41.00
CA LEU A 390 6.31 -1.67 -39.73
C LEU A 390 5.27 -1.13 -38.75
N ILE A 391 5.16 0.20 -38.61
CA ILE A 391 4.18 0.86 -37.74
C ILE A 391 2.75 0.59 -38.23
N ALA A 392 2.52 0.62 -39.55
CA ALA A 392 1.22 0.31 -40.15
C ALA A 392 0.81 -1.16 -39.92
N ASN A 393 1.76 -2.10 -39.98
CA ASN A 393 1.53 -3.53 -39.78
C ASN A 393 1.85 -4.03 -38.36
N LEU A 394 1.78 -3.15 -37.34
CA LEU A 394 2.26 -3.46 -36.00
C LEU A 394 1.59 -4.69 -35.36
N GLU A 395 0.29 -4.88 -35.61
CA GLU A 395 -0.46 -6.05 -35.16
C GLU A 395 0.11 -7.36 -35.73
N GLY A 396 0.43 -7.35 -37.03
CA GLY A 396 1.08 -8.48 -37.70
C GLY A 396 2.49 -8.74 -37.18
N GLU A 397 3.23 -7.70 -36.80
CA GLU A 397 4.53 -7.85 -36.16
C GLU A 397 4.42 -8.44 -34.74
N PHE A 398 3.41 -8.03 -33.95
CA PHE A 398 3.15 -8.63 -32.63
C PHE A 398 2.81 -10.12 -32.76
N ALA A 399 1.97 -10.50 -33.72
CA ALA A 399 1.63 -11.90 -33.98
C ALA A 399 2.83 -12.76 -34.42
N LYS A 400 3.87 -12.16 -35.03
CA LYS A 400 5.14 -12.87 -35.32
C LYS A 400 5.93 -13.10 -34.05
N VAL A 401 6.11 -12.06 -33.22
CA VAL A 401 6.80 -12.15 -31.93
C VAL A 401 6.12 -13.18 -31.02
N GLN A 402 4.79 -13.15 -30.96
CA GLN A 402 4.01 -14.10 -30.19
C GLN A 402 4.29 -15.55 -30.60
N ARG A 403 4.34 -15.83 -31.90
CA ARG A 403 4.61 -17.18 -32.43
C ARG A 403 6.06 -17.60 -32.24
N GLU A 404 7.01 -16.70 -32.50
CA GLU A 404 8.46 -16.98 -32.38
C GLU A 404 8.85 -17.34 -30.95
N PHE A 405 8.29 -16.65 -29.95
CA PHE A 405 8.65 -16.83 -28.53
C PHE A 405 7.59 -17.54 -27.69
N HIS A 406 6.51 -18.04 -28.32
CA HIS A 406 5.43 -18.81 -27.69
C HIS A 406 4.76 -18.08 -26.50
N LEU A 407 4.45 -16.80 -26.72
CA LEU A 407 3.99 -15.89 -25.67
C LEU A 407 2.45 -15.87 -25.57
N PRO A 408 1.88 -15.70 -24.36
CA PRO A 408 0.43 -15.54 -24.20
C PRO A 408 -0.07 -14.24 -24.86
N PRO A 409 -1.19 -14.27 -25.60
CA PRO A 409 -1.72 -13.08 -26.27
C PRO A 409 -2.15 -11.99 -25.26
N GLY A 410 -2.64 -12.39 -24.08
CA GLY A 410 -3.11 -11.47 -23.05
C GLY A 410 -2.01 -10.64 -22.38
N ASP A 411 -0.75 -10.98 -22.58
CA ASP A 411 0.39 -10.24 -22.01
C ASP A 411 0.94 -9.17 -22.98
N PHE A 412 0.40 -9.07 -24.21
CA PHE A 412 0.82 -8.06 -25.19
C PHE A 412 0.16 -6.70 -24.92
N PRO A 413 0.88 -5.59 -25.18
CA PRO A 413 0.32 -4.25 -25.03
C PRO A 413 -0.75 -3.95 -26.08
N ASN A 414 -1.59 -2.96 -25.83
CA ASN A 414 -2.54 -2.48 -26.82
C ASN A 414 -1.80 -1.95 -28.06
N VAL A 415 -2.17 -2.46 -29.23
CA VAL A 415 -1.48 -2.17 -30.49
C VAL A 415 -1.57 -0.68 -30.85
N GLU A 416 -2.73 -0.05 -30.68
CA GLU A 416 -2.93 1.36 -31.05
C GLU A 416 -2.16 2.31 -30.13
N GLU A 417 -2.22 2.08 -28.82
CA GLU A 417 -1.44 2.87 -27.85
C GLU A 417 0.07 2.74 -28.10
N PHE A 418 0.54 1.51 -28.36
CA PHE A 418 1.94 1.27 -28.68
C PHE A 418 2.33 1.96 -29.99
N ARG A 419 1.46 1.92 -31.01
CA ARG A 419 1.67 2.54 -32.31
C ARG A 419 1.88 4.05 -32.18
N GLU A 420 1.01 4.74 -31.43
CA GLU A 420 1.12 6.18 -31.22
C GLU A 420 2.45 6.55 -30.55
N LYS A 421 2.85 5.83 -29.49
CA LYS A 421 4.15 6.06 -28.83
C LYS A 421 5.32 5.77 -29.77
N LEU A 422 5.25 4.67 -30.52
CA LEU A 422 6.30 4.22 -31.45
C LEU A 422 6.58 5.24 -32.56
N ARG A 423 5.58 6.01 -33.02
CA ARG A 423 5.77 7.06 -34.04
C ARG A 423 6.78 8.13 -33.62
N GLY A 424 6.94 8.38 -32.33
CA GLY A 424 7.92 9.32 -31.80
C GLY A 424 9.38 8.84 -31.84
N TYR A 425 9.63 7.58 -32.22
CA TYR A 425 10.95 6.97 -32.17
C TYR A 425 11.51 6.64 -33.55
N ASN A 426 12.85 6.57 -33.63
CA ASN A 426 13.56 6.00 -34.76
C ASN A 426 13.90 4.54 -34.45
N ILE A 427 13.23 3.59 -35.11
CA ILE A 427 13.38 2.14 -34.88
C ILE A 427 14.81 1.68 -35.17
N ASP A 428 15.53 2.34 -36.09
CA ASP A 428 16.93 2.01 -36.36
C ASP A 428 17.87 2.34 -35.19
N LYS A 429 17.44 3.14 -34.21
CA LYS A 429 18.22 3.42 -32.99
C LYS A 429 17.92 2.45 -31.84
N PHE A 430 17.01 1.49 -32.04
CA PHE A 430 16.70 0.50 -31.02
C PHE A 430 17.82 -0.53 -30.86
N GLU A 431 17.88 -1.09 -29.65
CA GLU A 431 18.81 -2.14 -29.29
C GLU A 431 18.35 -3.50 -29.85
N ARG A 432 19.32 -4.34 -30.20
CA ARG A 432 19.07 -5.76 -30.50
C ARG A 432 18.82 -6.53 -29.21
N LEU A 433 18.23 -7.72 -29.30
CA LEU A 433 18.00 -8.60 -28.16
C LEU A 433 19.33 -8.96 -27.49
N ARG A 434 19.37 -8.84 -26.16
CA ARG A 434 20.50 -9.22 -25.31
C ARG A 434 20.08 -10.42 -24.47
N PRO A 435 20.45 -11.66 -24.87
CA PRO A 435 20.00 -12.88 -24.21
C PRO A 435 20.22 -12.87 -22.69
N LYS A 436 21.40 -12.41 -22.24
CA LYS A 436 21.75 -12.31 -20.81
C LYS A 436 20.74 -11.53 -19.95
N LEU A 437 20.11 -10.49 -20.50
CA LEU A 437 19.11 -9.69 -19.77
C LEU A 437 17.76 -10.42 -19.68
N ILE A 438 17.43 -11.19 -20.72
CA ILE A 438 16.23 -12.03 -20.76
C ILE A 438 16.41 -13.19 -19.78
N ASP A 439 17.54 -13.90 -19.85
CA ASP A 439 17.87 -15.03 -18.98
C ASP A 439 17.82 -14.61 -17.50
N ALA A 440 18.34 -13.41 -17.16
CA ALA A 440 18.27 -12.89 -15.81
C ALA A 440 16.81 -12.72 -15.31
N VAL A 441 15.91 -12.22 -16.16
CA VAL A 441 14.49 -12.05 -15.81
C VAL A 441 13.77 -13.40 -15.77
N ASP A 442 14.13 -14.35 -16.63
CA ASP A 442 13.58 -15.71 -16.59
C ASP A 442 14.02 -16.46 -15.32
N ASP A 443 15.28 -16.33 -14.91
CA ASP A 443 15.77 -16.87 -13.63
C ASP A 443 15.04 -16.24 -12.44
N MET A 444 14.79 -14.93 -12.51
CA MET A 444 14.03 -14.20 -11.49
C MET A 444 12.62 -14.75 -11.33
N LEU A 445 11.92 -14.96 -12.44
CA LEU A 445 10.55 -15.46 -12.47
C LEU A 445 10.46 -16.94 -12.10
N GLY A 446 11.38 -17.76 -12.61
CA GLY A 446 11.37 -19.21 -12.46
C GLY A 446 11.91 -19.73 -11.13
N TYR A 447 12.86 -19.02 -10.52
CA TYR A 447 13.57 -19.50 -9.33
C TYR A 447 13.59 -18.49 -8.20
N ASP A 448 14.01 -17.24 -8.43
CA ASP A 448 14.25 -16.31 -7.33
C ASP A 448 12.96 -15.90 -6.60
N ILE A 449 11.91 -15.55 -7.34
CA ILE A 449 10.62 -15.20 -6.74
C ILE A 449 10.03 -16.40 -6.00
N PRO A 450 9.89 -17.61 -6.59
CA PRO A 450 9.43 -18.78 -5.83
C PRO A 450 10.23 -19.08 -4.57
N ASN A 451 11.57 -18.96 -4.62
CA ASN A 451 12.43 -19.18 -3.46
C ASN A 451 12.26 -18.11 -2.38
N LEU A 452 12.10 -16.85 -2.81
CA LEU A 452 11.74 -15.75 -1.92
C LEU A 452 10.43 -16.08 -1.20
N LEU A 453 9.38 -16.45 -1.94
CA LEU A 453 8.07 -16.81 -1.36
C LEU A 453 8.13 -18.01 -0.42
N LYS A 454 8.91 -19.05 -0.73
CA LYS A 454 9.11 -20.21 0.17
C LYS A 454 9.77 -19.84 1.49
N THR A 455 10.63 -18.82 1.49
CA THR A 455 11.31 -18.33 2.69
C THR A 455 10.33 -17.60 3.64
N PHE A 456 9.19 -17.13 3.11
CA PHE A 456 8.19 -16.35 3.86
C PHE A 456 6.83 -17.05 4.04
N ARG A 457 6.57 -18.18 3.35
CA ARG A 457 5.39 -19.01 3.61
C ARG A 457 5.63 -19.93 4.82
N ASN A 458 4.68 -19.87 5.75
CA ASN A 458 4.58 -20.67 6.98
C ASN A 458 4.90 -22.17 6.73
N PRO A 459 5.87 -22.79 7.43
CA PRO A 459 6.11 -24.23 7.33
C PRO A 459 5.02 -25.13 7.93
N TYR A 460 3.92 -24.55 8.47
CA TYR A 460 2.76 -25.27 9.01
C TYR A 460 1.42 -24.85 8.38
N GLY A 461 1.41 -24.36 7.14
CA GLY A 461 0.18 -24.05 6.39
C GLY A 461 0.26 -24.48 4.94
#